data_AF-A0A671QC62-F1
#
_entry.id   AF-A0A671QC62-F1
#
_cell.length_a   1.000
_cell.length_b   1.000
_cell.length_c   1.000
_cell.angle_alpha   90.00
_cell.angle_beta   90.00
_cell.angle_gamma   90.00
#
_symmetry.space_group_name_H-M   'P 1'
#
loop_
_entity.id
_entity.type
_entity.pdbx_description
1 polymer ?
#
loop_
_entity_poly.entity_id
_entity_poly.type
_entity_poly.pdbx_seq_one_letter_code
_entity_poly.pdbx_strand_id
1 'polypeptide(L)'
;MAGKSSACKVRNVDINPCIEESDGSQKCLDAYNYDKSMCTAYFMRYKNCRKYWRGVMLQRRRDGVKPDMPTAEEREQIRLGIKCSALCGAALIDSLYAE
;
A
#
# COMPACT_ATOMS: atom_id res chain seq x y z
N MET A 1 -25.45 -21.99 12.16
CA MET A 1 -25.04 -21.87 10.75
C MET A 1 -23.88 -20.86 10.66
N ALA A 2 -22.65 -21.32 10.47
CA ALA A 2 -21.49 -20.43 10.34
C ALA A 2 -21.48 -19.78 8.96
N GLY A 3 -21.99 -18.55 8.86
CA GLY A 3 -21.86 -17.73 7.67
C GLY A 3 -20.38 -17.50 7.38
N LYS A 4 -19.87 -18.16 6.33
CA LYS A 4 -18.56 -17.89 5.76
C LYS A 4 -18.60 -16.49 5.11
N SER A 5 -18.49 -15.45 5.94
CA SER A 5 -18.52 -14.08 5.46
C SER A 5 -17.14 -13.73 4.91
N SER A 6 -17.05 -13.64 3.59
CA SER A 6 -15.93 -13.15 2.77
C SER A 6 -15.35 -11.79 3.21
N ALA A 7 -15.97 -11.11 4.18
CA ALA A 7 -15.47 -9.94 4.89
C ALA A 7 -14.09 -10.16 5.57
N CYS A 8 -13.80 -11.34 6.12
CA CYS A 8 -12.49 -11.63 6.71
C CYS A 8 -11.33 -11.62 5.69
N LYS A 9 -11.63 -11.90 4.41
CA LYS A 9 -10.62 -11.89 3.34
C LYS A 9 -10.25 -10.48 2.89
N VAL A 10 -11.16 -9.51 3.09
CA VAL A 10 -10.95 -8.09 2.75
C VAL A 10 -10.13 -7.38 3.84
N ARG A 11 -10.26 -7.82 5.10
CA ARG A 11 -9.60 -7.23 6.28
C ARG A 11 -8.29 -7.89 6.67
N ASN A 12 -7.75 -8.78 5.83
CA ASN A 12 -6.46 -9.38 6.11
C ASN A 12 -5.37 -8.35 5.79
N VAL A 13 -4.82 -7.74 6.85
CA VAL A 13 -3.77 -6.72 6.78
C VAL A 13 -2.58 -7.22 5.98
N ASP A 14 -2.31 -8.53 5.98
CA ASP A 14 -1.17 -9.12 5.29
C ASP A 14 -1.35 -9.23 3.78
N ILE A 15 -2.58 -9.37 3.30
CA ILE A 15 -2.88 -9.60 1.87
C ILE A 15 -3.29 -8.29 1.17
N ASN A 16 -3.92 -7.36 1.89
CA ASN A 16 -4.46 -6.13 1.32
C ASN A 16 -3.79 -4.89 1.92
N PRO A 17 -2.79 -4.29 1.24
CA PRO A 17 -2.13 -3.10 1.75
C PRO A 17 -2.95 -1.81 1.60
N CYS A 18 -4.15 -1.88 1.02
CA CYS A 18 -5.03 -0.73 0.77
C CYS A 18 -6.30 -0.78 1.64
N ILE A 19 -6.21 -1.35 2.85
CA ILE A 19 -7.35 -1.51 3.76
C ILE A 19 -7.89 -0.17 4.26
N GLU A 20 -7.02 0.80 4.55
CA GLU A 20 -7.40 2.10 5.10
C GLU A 20 -8.21 2.91 4.06
N GLU A 21 -7.79 2.84 2.81
CA GLU A 21 -8.45 3.48 1.67
C GLU A 21 -9.77 2.79 1.33
N SER A 22 -9.82 1.46 1.48
CA SER A 22 -11.05 0.69 1.33
C SER A 22 -12.06 1.06 2.42
N ASP A 23 -11.63 1.10 3.68
CA ASP A 23 -12.47 1.48 4.82
C ASP A 23 -12.96 2.92 4.70
N GLY A 24 -12.10 3.85 4.26
CA GLY A 24 -12.50 5.24 3.97
C GLY A 24 -13.56 5.32 2.87
N SER A 25 -13.46 4.49 1.83
CA SER A 25 -14.49 4.44 0.78
C SER A 25 -15.82 3.87 1.28
N GLN A 26 -15.79 2.86 2.17
CA GLN A 26 -16.99 2.29 2.77
C GLN A 26 -17.66 3.30 3.71
N LYS A 27 -16.90 3.96 4.58
CA LYS A 27 -17.40 5.04 5.46
C LYS A 27 -18.06 6.17 4.67
N CYS A 28 -17.48 6.54 3.53
CA CYS A 28 -18.07 7.54 2.65
C CYS A 28 -19.41 7.03 2.07
N LEU A 29 -19.48 5.79 1.59
CA LEU A 29 -20.73 5.23 1.09
C LEU A 29 -21.81 5.16 2.20
N ASP A 30 -21.43 4.79 3.42
CA ASP A 30 -22.37 4.73 4.55
C ASP A 30 -22.90 6.13 4.93
N ALA A 31 -22.06 7.17 4.84
CA ALA A 31 -22.47 8.55 5.15
C ALA A 31 -23.35 9.20 4.07
N TYR A 32 -23.18 8.82 2.80
CA TYR A 32 -23.85 9.43 1.65
C TYR A 32 -24.86 8.48 0.97
N ASN A 33 -25.46 7.55 1.70
CA ASN A 33 -26.48 6.62 1.17
C ASN A 33 -26.04 5.85 -0.09
N TYR A 34 -24.76 5.47 -0.17
CA TYR A 34 -24.13 4.76 -1.29
C TYR A 34 -24.00 5.58 -2.58
N ASP A 35 -24.06 6.91 -2.51
CA ASP A 35 -23.78 7.79 -3.65
C ASP A 35 -22.29 7.76 -4.02
N LYS A 36 -21.98 6.98 -5.06
CA LYS A 36 -20.61 6.78 -5.56
C LYS A 36 -19.97 8.05 -6.11
N SER A 37 -20.79 9.00 -6.57
CA SER A 37 -20.34 10.27 -7.15
C SER A 37 -19.55 11.10 -6.12
N MET A 38 -20.06 11.21 -4.89
CA MET A 38 -19.43 11.96 -3.81
C MET A 38 -18.15 11.29 -3.31
N CYS A 39 -18.09 9.96 -3.38
CA CYS A 39 -16.95 9.17 -2.90
C CYS A 39 -15.85 8.92 -3.96
N THR A 40 -15.92 9.57 -5.13
CA THR A 40 -14.97 9.35 -6.24
C THR A 40 -13.50 9.51 -5.80
N ALA A 41 -13.20 10.48 -4.93
CA ALA A 41 -11.85 10.69 -4.42
C ALA A 41 -11.30 9.47 -3.65
N TYR A 42 -12.13 8.81 -2.84
CA TYR A 42 -11.75 7.59 -2.11
C TYR A 42 -11.49 6.41 -3.06
N PHE A 43 -12.33 6.26 -4.09
CA PHE A 43 -12.10 5.24 -5.12
C PHE A 43 -10.82 5.48 -5.90
N MET A 44 -10.47 6.74 -6.18
CA MET A 44 -9.21 7.08 -6.83
C MET A 44 -8.01 6.72 -5.94
N ARG A 45 -8.06 7.03 -4.64
CA ARG A 45 -7.02 6.61 -3.68
C ARG A 45 -6.83 5.10 -3.65
N TYR A 46 -7.93 4.34 -3.58
CA TYR A 46 -7.89 2.88 -3.62
C TYR A 46 -7.27 2.34 -4.92
N LYS A 47 -7.67 2.88 -6.08
CA LYS A 47 -7.09 2.50 -7.39
C LYS A 47 -5.60 2.80 -7.47
N ASN A 48 -5.17 3.96 -6.97
CA ASN A 48 -3.78 4.38 -6.96
C ASN A 48 -2.94 3.46 -6.06
N CYS A 49 -3.44 3.13 -4.87
CA CYS A 49 -2.78 2.19 -3.96
C CYS A 49 -2.55 0.82 -4.63
N ARG A 50 -3.59 0.23 -5.25
CA ARG A 50 -3.41 -1.06 -5.95
C ARG A 50 -2.43 -0.98 -7.11
N LYS A 51 -2.45 0.13 -7.87
CA LYS A 51 -1.54 0.34 -9.01
C LYS A 51 -0.09 0.42 -8.53
N TYR A 52 0.15 1.11 -7.42
CA TYR A 52 1.45 1.23 -6.79
C TYR A 52 2.00 -0.13 -6.36
N TRP A 53 1.24 -0.90 -5.55
CA TRP A 53 1.67 -2.21 -5.09
C TRP A 53 1.86 -3.23 -6.22
N ARG A 54 1.03 -3.15 -7.28
CA ARG A 54 1.26 -3.95 -8.50
C ARG A 54 2.61 -3.60 -9.14
N GLY A 55 2.99 -2.32 -9.17
CA GLY A 55 4.31 -1.87 -9.63
C GLY A 55 5.45 -2.44 -8.79
N VAL A 56 5.32 -2.36 -7.46
CA VAL A 56 6.31 -2.93 -6.52
C VAL A 56 6.47 -4.43 -6.71
N MET A 57 5.37 -5.18 -6.81
CA MET A 57 5.42 -6.63 -7.06
C MET A 57 6.09 -6.96 -8.40
N LEU A 58 5.80 -6.19 -9.45
CA LEU A 58 6.41 -6.40 -10.75
C LEU A 58 7.92 -6.12 -10.71
N GLN A 59 8.34 -5.09 -9.97
CA GLN A 59 9.74 -4.76 -9.79
C GLN A 59 10.47 -5.86 -9.00
N ARG A 60 9.92 -6.30 -7.86
CA ARG A 60 10.48 -7.41 -7.07
C ARG A 60 10.60 -8.71 -7.88
N ARG A 61 9.64 -8.97 -8.77
CA ARG A 61 9.69 -10.10 -9.70
C ARG A 61 10.83 -9.98 -10.72
N ARG A 62 11.07 -8.79 -11.26
CA ARG A 62 12.20 -8.52 -12.18
C ARG A 62 13.53 -8.69 -11.46
N ASP A 63 13.60 -8.25 -10.21
CA ASP A 63 14.80 -8.33 -9.38
C ASP A 63 15.02 -9.74 -8.79
N GLY A 64 14.09 -10.69 -9.03
CA GLY A 64 14.19 -12.07 -8.54
C GLY A 64 13.98 -12.23 -7.03
N VAL A 65 13.46 -11.19 -6.35
CA VAL A 65 13.29 -11.16 -4.90
C VAL A 65 11.99 -11.87 -4.51
N LYS A 66 12.10 -12.96 -3.76
CA LYS A 66 10.96 -13.66 -3.13
C LYS A 66 10.93 -13.34 -1.63
N PRO A 67 9.75 -13.11 -1.02
CA PRO A 67 8.40 -13.17 -1.60
C PRO A 67 8.02 -11.96 -2.49
N ASP A 68 7.15 -12.20 -3.49
CA ASP A 68 6.63 -11.16 -4.40
C ASP A 68 5.91 -10.04 -3.63
N MET A 69 5.18 -10.42 -2.56
CA MET A 69 4.47 -9.48 -1.71
C MET A 69 5.38 -9.02 -0.55
N PRO A 70 5.56 -7.70 -0.35
CA PRO A 70 6.35 -7.16 0.75
C PRO A 70 5.77 -7.50 2.13
N THR A 71 6.63 -7.81 3.11
CA THR A 71 6.22 -8.03 4.50
C THR A 71 5.67 -6.74 5.14
N ALA A 72 4.95 -6.84 6.26
CA ALA A 72 4.33 -5.67 6.90
C ALA A 72 5.35 -4.53 7.20
N GLU A 73 6.53 -4.89 7.71
CA GLU A 73 7.62 -3.94 7.99
C GLU A 73 8.16 -3.28 6.72
N GLU A 74 8.39 -4.05 5.66
CA GLU A 74 8.84 -3.49 4.38
C GLU A 74 7.78 -2.59 3.76
N ARG A 75 6.49 -2.88 3.98
CA ARG A 75 5.41 -2.04 3.49
C ARG A 75 5.39 -0.68 4.16
N GLU A 76 5.65 -0.64 5.47
CA GLU A 76 5.78 0.60 6.21
C GLU A 76 6.99 1.41 5.73
N GLN A 77 8.14 0.78 5.52
CA GLN A 77 9.32 1.45 4.96
C GLN A 77 9.08 2.00 3.54
N ILE A 78 8.36 1.26 2.70
CA ILE A 78 7.98 1.69 1.35
C ILE A 78 7.00 2.88 1.41
N ARG A 79 6.02 2.85 2.34
CA ARG A 79 5.06 3.94 2.56
C ARG A 79 5.75 5.20 3.09
N LEU A 80 6.71 5.04 3.99
CA LEU A 80 7.53 6.14 4.53
C LEU A 80 8.61 6.62 3.54
N GLY A 81 8.75 5.97 2.37
CA GLY A 81 9.74 6.35 1.35
C GLY A 81 11.18 6.03 1.72
N ILE A 82 11.41 5.25 2.78
CA ILE A 82 12.74 5.00 3.37
C ILE A 82 13.64 4.17 2.43
N LYS A 83 13.06 3.33 1.56
CA LYS A 83 13.81 2.55 0.55
C LYS A 83 14.07 3.30 -0.77
N CYS A 84 13.70 4.57 -0.90
CA CYS A 84 13.92 5.37 -2.12
C CYS A 84 15.42 5.71 -2.38
N SER A 85 16.34 5.32 -1.50
CA SER A 85 17.74 5.79 -1.51
C SER A 85 18.77 4.88 -2.17
N ALA A 86 18.45 3.64 -2.57
CA ALA A 86 19.51 2.75 -3.09
C ALA A 86 19.85 2.97 -4.59
N LEU A 87 19.03 3.69 -5.35
CA LEU A 87 19.27 3.96 -6.78
C LEU A 87 18.88 5.37 -7.25
N CYS A 88 18.77 6.34 -6.33
CA CYS A 88 18.82 7.75 -6.69
C CYS A 88 20.16 8.32 -6.24
N GLY A 89 21.18 8.10 -7.07
CA GLY A 89 22.45 8.83 -7.00
C GLY A 89 23.39 8.40 -5.89
N ALA A 90 24.54 7.87 -6.29
CA ALA A 90 25.74 7.85 -5.48
C ALA A 90 26.02 9.26 -4.91
N ALA A 91 25.81 9.43 -3.60
CA ALA A 91 26.41 10.47 -2.77
C ALA A 91 26.25 10.10 -1.29
N LEU A 92 26.74 8.91 -0.92
CA LEU A 92 27.25 8.65 0.43
C LEU A 92 28.78 8.71 0.33
N ILE A 93 29.30 9.94 0.39
CA ILE A 93 30.70 10.32 0.64
C ILE A 93 30.55 11.72 1.27
N ASP A 94 30.83 12.05 2.52
CA ASP A 94 31.48 11.42 3.68
C ASP A 94 31.01 12.19 4.94
N SER A 95 31.20 11.58 6.13
CA SER A 95 31.35 12.25 7.45
C SER A 95 30.05 12.75 8.13
N LEU A 96 29.60 12.40 9.34
CA LEU A 96 30.23 11.94 10.58
C LEU A 96 31.59 12.59 10.87
N TYR A 97 31.59 13.50 11.87
CA TYR A 97 32.73 14.14 12.55
C TYR A 97 33.41 15.37 11.89
N ALA A 98 33.24 16.53 12.54
CA ALA A 98 34.19 17.63 12.77
C ALA A 98 33.62 19.05 12.55
N GLU A 99 32.87 19.54 13.54
CA GLU A 99 32.91 20.88 14.23
C GLU A 99 31.54 21.22 14.84
#